data_AF-A0A1F8RCE9-F1
#
_entry.id   AF-A0A1F8RCE9-F1
#
_cell.length_a   1.000
_cell.length_b   1.000
_cell.length_c   1.000
_cell.angle_alpha   90.00
_cell.angle_beta   90.00
_cell.angle_gamma   90.00
#
_symmetry.space_group_name_H-M   'P 1'
#
loop_
_entity.id
_entity.type
_entity.pdbx_description
1 polymer ?
#
loop_
_entity_poly.entity_id
_entity_poly.type
_entity_poly.pdbx_seq_one_letter_code
_entity_poly.pdbx_strand_id
1 'polypeptide(L)' 'MGKGGVVRDPDVHRRVLREVLEFAARSGLGPRGLVRSPLTGPKGNVEFLAWLGVEASEADVTGMIEAALR' A
#
# COMPACT_ATOMS: atom_id res chain seq x y z
N MET A 1 -6.42 -16.92 -0.22
CA MET A 1 -7.56 -15.98 -0.32
C MET A 1 -8.78 -16.60 0.33
N GLY A 2 -9.48 -15.89 1.22
CA GLY A 2 -10.69 -16.42 1.88
C GLY A 2 -11.89 -16.46 0.93
N LYS A 3 -12.82 -17.39 1.16
CA LYS A 3 -14.11 -17.48 0.45
C LYS A 3 -14.77 -16.09 0.40
N GLY A 4 -14.98 -15.54 -0.80
CA GLY A 4 -15.59 -14.21 -1.00
C GLY A 4 -14.71 -13.13 -1.66
N GLY A 5 -13.42 -13.42 -1.94
CA GLY A 5 -12.53 -12.46 -2.61
C GLY A 5 -12.05 -11.30 -1.72
N VAL A 6 -12.08 -11.53 -0.40
CA VAL A 6 -11.59 -10.56 0.61
C VAL A 6 -10.19 -10.95 1.06
N VAL A 7 -9.28 -9.99 1.03
CA VAL A 7 -7.92 -10.13 1.54
C VAL A 7 -7.89 -9.70 2.99
N ARG A 8 -7.69 -10.67 3.90
CA ARG A 8 -7.60 -10.45 5.35
C ARG A 8 -6.19 -10.64 5.89
N ASP A 9 -5.32 -11.25 5.10
CA ASP A 9 -3.97 -11.60 5.51
C ASP A 9 -3.07 -10.35 5.41
N PRO A 10 -2.53 -9.85 6.55
CA PRO A 10 -1.65 -8.69 6.56
C PRO A 10 -0.39 -8.88 5.70
N ASP A 11 0.11 -10.10 5.55
CA ASP A 11 1.31 -10.36 4.74
C ASP A 11 1.01 -10.26 3.25
N VAL A 12 -0.23 -10.56 2.85
CA VAL A 12 -0.70 -10.26 1.49
C VAL A 12 -0.80 -8.76 1.28
N HIS A 13 -1.28 -7.99 2.27
CA HIS A 13 -1.27 -6.52 2.18
C HIS A 13 0.14 -5.96 2.08
N ARG A 14 1.07 -6.40 2.94
CA ARG A 14 2.49 -6.00 2.89
C ARG A 14 3.10 -6.21 1.51
N ARG A 15 2.89 -7.41 0.96
CA ARG A 15 3.44 -7.78 -0.34
C ARG A 15 2.90 -6.90 -1.46
N VAL A 16 1.57 -6.73 -1.53
CA VAL A 16 0.94 -5.90 -2.58
C VAL A 16 1.38 -4.43 -2.45
N LEU A 17 1.40 -3.88 -1.24
CA LEU A 17 1.84 -2.50 -1.01
C LEU A 17 3.28 -2.29 -1.45
N ARG A 18 4.17 -3.22 -1.11
CA ARG A 18 5.58 -3.17 -1.52
C ARG A 18 5.72 -3.24 -3.04
N GLU A 19 5.07 -4.21 -3.69
CA GLU A 19 5.10 -4.39 -5.15
C GLU A 19 4.62 -3.11 -5.87
N VAL A 20 3.54 -2.48 -5.39
CA VAL A 20 2.99 -1.25 -5.98
C VAL A 20 3.90 -0.04 -5.77
N LEU A 21 4.43 0.16 -4.57
CA LEU A 21 5.30 1.31 -4.27
C LEU A 21 6.66 1.20 -4.99
N GLU A 22 7.22 0.01 -5.08
CA GLU A 22 8.45 -0.23 -5.85
C GLU A 22 8.20 -0.05 -7.36
N PHE A 23 7.04 -0.49 -7.87
CA PHE A 23 6.65 -0.22 -9.25
C PHE A 23 6.56 1.29 -9.52
N ALA A 24 5.86 2.03 -8.65
CA ALA A 24 5.76 3.49 -8.77
C ALA A 24 7.16 4.14 -8.81
N ALA A 25 8.06 3.77 -7.89
CA ALA A 25 9.41 4.30 -7.86
C ALA A 25 10.18 4.03 -9.17
N ARG A 26 10.09 2.80 -9.71
CA ARG A 26 10.70 2.44 -11.01
C ARG A 26 10.08 3.20 -12.19
N SER A 27 8.83 3.64 -12.07
CA SER A 27 8.13 4.47 -13.05
C SER A 27 8.39 5.98 -12.90
N GLY A 28 9.33 6.38 -12.03
CA GLY A 28 9.63 7.80 -11.77
C GLY A 28 8.69 8.48 -10.79
N LEU A 29 7.84 7.71 -10.10
CA LEU A 29 6.93 8.21 -9.08
C LEU A 29 7.44 7.87 -7.68
N GLY A 30 8.07 8.82 -6.99
CA GLY A 30 8.58 8.63 -5.65
C GLY A 30 7.47 8.56 -4.59
N PRO A 31 7.40 7.49 -3.77
CA PRO A 31 6.51 7.43 -2.62
C PRO A 31 6.77 8.58 -1.63
N ARG A 32 5.70 9.25 -1.21
CA ARG A 32 5.74 10.36 -0.23
C ARG A 32 4.96 10.05 1.04
N GLY A 33 3.97 9.16 0.95
CA GLY A 33 3.21 8.70 2.12
C GLY A 33 2.29 7.54 1.77
N LEU A 34 1.91 6.80 2.82
CA LEU A 34 0.98 5.69 2.73
C LEU A 34 0.10 5.68 3.98
N VAL A 35 -1.21 5.55 3.80
CA VAL A 35 -2.17 5.43 4.90
C VAL A 35 -3.21 4.37 4.60
N ARG A 36 -3.73 3.72 5.65
CA ARG A 36 -4.94 2.91 5.55
C ARG A 36 -6.15 3.81 5.34
N SER A 37 -7.03 3.44 4.41
CA SER A 37 -8.31 4.13 4.24
C SER A 37 -9.16 3.96 5.50
N PRO A 38 -9.87 5.00 5.97
CA PRO A 38 -10.85 4.85 7.05
C PRO A 38 -12.07 4.03 6.59
N LEU A 39 -12.27 3.89 5.28
CA LEU A 39 -13.34 3.10 4.67
C LEU A 39 -12.80 1.76 4.19
N THR A 40 -13.66 0.74 4.21
CA THR A 40 -13.41 -0.52 3.52
C THR A 40 -14.16 -0.55 2.20
N GLY A 41 -13.59 -1.20 1.19
CA GLY A 41 -14.26 -1.39 -0.11
C GLY A 41 -15.55 -2.22 0.02
N PRO A 42 -16.35 -2.34 -1.06
CA PRO A 42 -17.72 -2.90 -1.01
C PRO A 42 -17.85 -4.31 -0.42
N LYS A 43 -16.80 -5.13 -0.51
CA LYS A 43 -16.77 -6.50 0.05
C LYS A 43 -16.05 -6.59 1.40
N GLY A 44 -15.69 -5.46 2.01
CA GLY A 44 -14.91 -5.39 3.25
C GLY A 44 -13.40 -5.53 3.03
N ASN A 45 -12.89 -5.29 1.81
CA ASN A 45 -11.45 -5.22 1.59
C ASN A 45 -10.90 -3.96 2.27
N VAL A 46 -9.77 -4.13 2.97
CA VAL A 46 -8.98 -2.98 3.43
C VAL A 46 -8.38 -2.31 2.20
N GLU A 47 -8.50 -1.00 2.13
CA GLU A 47 -7.94 -0.17 1.08
C GLU A 47 -6.87 0.75 1.65
N PHE A 48 -5.90 1.12 0.81
CA PHE A 48 -4.78 1.98 1.19
C PHE A 48 -4.66 3.12 0.18
N LEU A 49 -4.21 4.27 0.66
CA LEU A 49 -4.00 5.47 -0.15
C LEU A 49 -2.51 5.78 -0.15
N ALA A 50 -1.92 5.81 -1.35
CA ALA A 50 -0.53 6.18 -1.57
C ALA A 50 -0.43 7.59 -2.15
N TRP A 51 0.41 8.43 -1.54
CA TRP A 51 0.78 9.72 -2.10
C TRP A 51 2.11 9.57 -2.85
N LEU A 52 2.09 9.88 -4.15
CA LEU A 52 3.23 9.78 -5.05
C LEU A 52 3.57 11.16 -5.64
N GLY A 53 4.86 11.41 -5.91
CA GLY A 53 5.33 12.61 -6.62
C GLY A 53 6.19 12.25 -7.83
N VAL A 54 6.33 13.16 -8.81
CA VAL A 54 7.02 12.94 -10.11
C VAL A 54 8.55 12.84 -10.01
N GLU A 55 9.10 12.91 -8.80
CA GLU A 55 10.53 12.84 -8.54
C GLU A 55 10.84 11.59 -7.72
N ALA A 56 12.06 11.08 -7.89
CA ALA A 56 12.59 10.03 -7.03
C ALA A 56 12.50 10.43 -5.55
N SER A 57 12.28 9.44 -4.70
CA SER A 57 12.15 9.61 -3.26
C SER A 57 12.99 8.57 -2.55
N GLU A 58 13.73 8.96 -1.53
CA GLU A 58 14.46 8.06 -0.61
C GLU A 58 13.55 7.59 0.54
N ALA A 59 12.24 7.50 0.29
CA ALA A 59 11.27 7.11 1.29
C ALA A 59 11.58 5.73 1.90
N ASP A 60 11.46 5.63 3.23
CA ASP A 60 11.44 4.35 3.93
C ASP A 60 10.12 3.60 3.64
N VAL A 61 10.10 2.88 2.52
CA VAL A 61 8.93 2.09 2.07
C VAL A 61 8.52 1.06 3.12
N THR A 62 9.47 0.42 3.80
CA THR A 62 9.14 -0.59 4.81
C THR A 62 8.48 0.07 6.03
N GLY A 63 9.02 1.18 6.52
CA GLY A 63 8.42 1.96 7.60
C GLY A 63 7.02 2.48 7.26
N MET A 64 6.82 2.97 6.03
CA MET A 64 5.50 3.40 5.55
C MET A 64 4.46 2.27 5.57
N ILE A 65 4.85 1.07 5.12
CA ILE A 65 3.97 -0.09 5.09
C ILE A 65 3.59 -0.52 6.52
N GLU A 66 4.57 -0.65 7.42
CA GLU A 66 4.27 -1.03 8.80
C GLU A 66 3.45 0.03 9.53
N ALA A 67 3.66 1.32 9.24
CA ALA A 67 2.83 2.39 9.79
C ALA A 67 1.38 2.31 9.28
N ALA A 68 1.17 1.98 8.01
CA ALA A 68 -0.16 1.86 7.41
C ALA A 68 -0.91 0.58 7.82
N LEU A 69 -0.20 -0.44 8.31
CA LEU A 69 -0.80 -1.71 8.75
C LEU A 69 -1.11 -1.78 10.25
N ARG A 70 -0.65 -0.78 11.03
CA ARG A 70 -1.06 -0.59 12.43
C ARG A 70 -2.52 -0.16 12.52
#